data_AF-A0A7C7LWM8-F1
#
_entry.id   AF-A0A7C7LWM8-F1
#
_cell.length_a   1.000
_cell.length_b   1.000
_cell.length_c   1.000
_cell.angle_alpha   90.00
_cell.angle_beta   90.00
_cell.angle_gamma   90.00
#
_symmetry.space_group_name_H-M   'P 1'
#
loop_
_entity.id
_entity.type
_entity.pdbx_description
1 polymer ?
#
loop_
_entity_poly.entity_id
_entity_poly.type
_entity_poly.pdbx_seq_one_letter_code
_entity_poly.pdbx_strand_id
1 'polypeptide(L)' 'MKTAVHINGALNDPSDTDSGWSVEVALPWMDLAECANRFCLPNHGDQWRINFSRVEWLHGIVVGNTYEKVPNMPEDN' A
#
# COMPACT_ATOMS: atom_id res chain seq x y z
N MET A 1 12.02 9.86 3.22
CA MET A 1 11.28 8.70 2.66
C MET A 1 11.67 8.38 1.21
N LYS A 2 11.75 7.10 0.83
CA LYS A 2 11.83 6.64 -0.57
C LYS A 2 10.87 5.47 -0.78
N THR A 3 10.27 5.38 -1.96
CA THR A 3 9.32 4.32 -2.31
C THR A 3 9.54 3.82 -3.72
N ALA A 4 9.11 2.58 -3.98
CA ALA A 4 9.05 1.99 -5.31
C ALA A 4 7.83 1.07 -5.42
N VAL A 5 7.30 0.93 -6.64
CA VAL A 5 6.22 0.00 -6.97
C VAL A 5 6.67 -0.83 -8.15
N HIS A 6 6.53 -2.15 -8.04
CA HIS A 6 6.73 -3.09 -9.13
C HIS A 6 5.39 -3.74 -9.47
N ILE A 7 5.00 -3.70 -10.73
CA ILE A 7 3.74 -4.25 -11.23
C ILE A 7 4.07 -5.48 -12.07
N ASN A 8 3.43 -6.61 -11.76
CA ASN A 8 3.50 -7.83 -12.56
C ASN A 8 2.20 -7.96 -13.35
N GLY A 9 2.12 -7.19 -14.44
CA GLY A 9 0.91 -7.01 -15.23
C GLY A 9 0.81 -5.61 -15.84
N ALA A 10 -0.41 -5.18 -16.15
CA ALA A 10 -0.72 -3.89 -16.77
C ALA A 10 -1.44 -2.95 -15.80
N LEU A 11 -0.83 -1.80 -15.51
CA LEU A 11 -1.42 -0.82 -14.61
C LEU A 11 -2.76 -0.30 -15.16
N ASN A 12 -3.83 -0.54 -14.40
CA ASN A 12 -5.18 -0.03 -14.68
C ASN A 12 -5.76 -0.52 -16.03
N ASP A 13 -5.37 -1.71 -16.49
CA ASP A 13 -6.02 -2.36 -17.62
C ASP A 13 -7.03 -3.40 -17.11
N PRO A 14 -8.33 -3.24 -17.38
CA PRO A 14 -9.35 -4.25 -17.04
C PRO A 14 -9.57 -5.29 -18.13
N SER A 15 -8.82 -5.24 -19.25
CA SER A 15 -8.92 -6.24 -20.32
C SER A 15 -8.07 -7.50 -20.06
N ASP A 16 -7.16 -7.46 -19.10
CA ASP A 16 -6.33 -8.59 -18.69
C ASP A 16 -6.45 -8.90 -17.18
N THR A 17 -5.58 -9.77 -16.70
CA THR A 17 -5.54 -10.17 -15.30
C THR A 17 -4.10 -10.20 -14.83
N ASP A 18 -3.79 -9.30 -13.91
CA ASP A 18 -2.47 -9.16 -13.32
C ASP A 18 -2.16 -10.31 -12.36
N SER A 19 -0.87 -10.63 -12.24
CA SER A 19 -0.38 -11.54 -11.20
C SER A 19 -0.19 -10.84 -9.85
N GLY A 20 -0.17 -9.50 -9.83
CA GLY A 20 -0.10 -8.68 -8.63
C GLY A 20 0.95 -7.57 -8.72
N TRP A 21 1.21 -6.94 -7.58
CA TRP A 21 2.21 -5.87 -7.45
C TRP A 21 2.96 -5.99 -6.13
N SER A 22 4.11 -5.33 -6.05
CA SER A 22 4.92 -5.21 -4.83
C SER A 22 5.25 -3.75 -4.57
N VAL A 23 5.15 -3.34 -3.31
CA VAL A 23 5.56 -2.02 -2.85
C VAL A 23 6.76 -2.17 -1.93
N GLU A 24 7.78 -1.36 -2.19
CA GLU A 24 8.94 -1.22 -1.32
C GLU A 24 8.98 0.18 -0.73
N VAL A 25 9.19 0.28 0.58
CA VAL A 25 9.28 1.56 1.30
C VAL A 25 10.55 1.54 2.15
N ALA A 26 11.41 2.52 1.92
CA ALA A 26 12.49 2.83 2.85
C ALA A 26 11.94 3.85 3.87
N LEU A 27 11.86 3.43 5.13
CA LEU A 27 11.46 4.26 6.27
C LEU A 27 12.72 4.77 7.00
N PRO A 28 13.16 6.02 6.77
CA PRO A 28 14.24 6.59 7.56
C PRO A 28 13.80 6.69 9.01
N TRP A 29 14.69 6.31 9.93
CA TRP A 29 14.39 6.38 11.35
C TRP A 29 13.92 7.78 11.76
N MET A 30 14.60 8.84 11.33
CA MET A 30 14.19 10.22 11.65
C MET A 30 12.73 10.54 11.30
N ASP A 31 12.18 9.95 10.23
CA ASP A 31 10.79 10.16 9.80
C ASP A 31 9.80 9.45 10.77
N LEU A 32 10.23 8.46 11.56
CA LEU A 32 9.43 7.72 12.55
C LEU A 32 9.53 8.28 13.97
N ALA A 33 10.29 9.36 14.19
CA ALA A 33 10.60 9.87 15.53
C ALA A 33 9.35 10.29 16.31
N GLU A 34 8.34 10.84 15.62
CA GLU A 34 7.06 11.22 16.23
C GLU A 34 6.26 10.01 16.75
N CYS A 35 6.42 8.83 16.13
CA CYS A 35 5.72 7.61 16.53
C CYS A 35 6.49 6.81 17.59
N ALA A 36 7.79 7.07 17.73
CA ALA A 36 8.69 6.23 18.52
C ALA A 36 8.54 6.44 20.03
N ASN A 37 8.13 7.64 20.49
CA ASN A 37 8.19 8.06 21.90
C ASN A 37 9.57 7.79 22.57
N ARG A 38 10.63 7.62 21.78
CA ARG A 38 12.01 7.32 22.19
C ARG A 38 13.01 7.85 21.16
N PHE A 39 14.30 7.75 21.48
CA PHE A 39 15.36 8.07 20.51
C PHE A 39 15.20 7.21 19.26
N CYS A 40 15.17 7.85 18.09
CA CYS A 40 14.59 7.20 16.92
C CYS A 40 15.52 6.18 16.24
N LEU A 41 16.83 6.26 16.49
CA LEU A 41 17.74 5.22 16.06
C LEU A 41 17.56 4.00 16.98
N PRO A 42 17.05 2.86 16.48
CA PRO A 42 16.85 1.68 17.30
C PRO A 42 18.19 1.13 17.77
N ASN A 43 18.24 0.76 19.04
CA ASN A 43 19.33 0.01 19.62
C ASN A 43 19.10 -1.49 19.42
N HIS A 44 20.17 -2.27 19.57
CA HIS A 44 20.04 -3.72 19.60
C HIS A 44 19.08 -4.15 20.72
N GLY A 45 18.10 -5.00 20.37
CA GLY A 45 17.06 -5.47 21.29
C GLY A 45 15.80 -4.60 21.34
N ASP A 46 15.77 -3.44 20.67
CA ASP A 46 14.56 -2.63 20.58
C ASP A 46 13.45 -3.35 19.80
N GLN A 47 12.27 -3.41 20.42
CA GLN A 47 11.07 -3.96 19.77
C GLN A 47 10.23 -2.82 19.21
N TRP A 48 9.78 -2.96 17.97
CA TRP A 48 8.88 -2.03 17.30
C TRP A 48 7.60 -2.76 16.94
N ARG A 49 6.46 -2.17 17.31
CA ARG A 49 5.15 -2.68 16.92
C ARG A 49 4.81 -2.08 15.57
N ILE A 50 4.61 -2.94 14.58
CA ILE A 50 4.27 -2.55 13.21
C ILE A 50 2.98 -3.25 12.84
N ASN A 51 2.13 -2.57 12.09
CA ASN A 51 0.95 -3.15 11.48
C ASN A 51 0.94 -2.81 9.99
N PHE A 52 0.35 -3.69 9.19
CA PHE A 52 0.14 -3.49 7.76
C PHE A 52 -1.36 -3.57 7.50
N SER A 53 -1.87 -2.59 6.76
CA SER A 53 -3.26 -2.58 6.30
C SER A 53 -3.26 -2.43 4.79
N ARG A 54 -4.09 -3.21 4.12
CA ARG A 54 -4.43 -3.00 2.72
C ARG A 54 -5.90 -2.59 2.69
N VAL A 55 -6.26 -1.71 1.78
CA VAL A 55 -7.65 -1.31 1.55
C VAL A 55 -7.94 -1.61 0.08
N GLU A 56 -8.99 -2.36 -0.18
CA GLU A 56 -9.43 -2.73 -1.52
C GLU A 56 -10.90 -2.34 -1.68
N TRP A 57 -11.20 -1.53 -2.69
CA TRP A 57 -12.58 -1.16 -2.98
C TRP A 57 -13.18 -2.15 -3.96
N LEU A 58 -14.44 -2.53 -3.72
CA LEU A 58 -15.21 -3.18 -4.76
C LEU A 58 -15.33 -2.24 -5.97
N HIS A 59 -14.92 -2.73 -7.13
CA HIS A 59 -14.95 -1.99 -8.38
C HIS A 59 -15.65 -2.79 -9.48
N GLY A 60 -16.22 -2.07 -10.44
CA GLY A 60 -16.71 -2.60 -11.72
C GLY A 60 -15.87 -2.10 -12.88
N ILE A 61 -16.15 -2.63 -14.07
CA ILE A 61 -15.60 -2.14 -15.34
C ILE A 61 -16.71 -1.35 -16.05
N VAL A 62 -16.41 -0.14 -16.49
CA VAL A 62 -17.38 0.74 -17.19
C VAL A 62 -17.02 0.99 -18.64
N VAL A 63 -17.91 1.67 -19.36
CA VAL A 63 -17.74 2.01 -20.79
C VAL A 63 -16.45 2.81 -20.97
N GLY A 64 -15.56 2.31 -21.82
CA GLY A 64 -14.21 2.86 -21.99
C GLY A 64 -13.10 1.99 -21.38
N ASN A 65 -13.43 0.82 -20.80
CA ASN A 65 -12.48 -0.14 -20.25
C ASN A 65 -11.67 0.46 -19.09
N THR A 66 -12.37 1.09 -18.13
CA THR A 66 -11.77 1.67 -16.93
C THR A 66 -12.44 1.12 -15.69
N TYR A 67 -11.69 1.09 -14.58
CA TYR A 67 -12.22 0.76 -13.26
C TYR A 67 -13.05 1.90 -12.69
N GLU A 68 -14.22 1.58 -12.12
CA GLU A 68 -15.01 2.52 -11.33
C GLU A 68 -15.40 1.88 -9.98
N LYS A 69 -15.21 2.63 -8.90
CA LYS A 69 -15.61 2.20 -7.55
C LYS A 69 -17.13 2.06 -7.48
N VAL A 70 -17.62 0.96 -6.90
CA VAL A 70 -19.06 0.78 -6.68
C VAL A 70 -19.58 1.75 -5.60
N PRO A 71 -20.55 2.62 -5.90
CA PRO A 71 -21.08 3.57 -4.92
C PRO A 71 -21.75 2.86 -3.75
N ASN A 72 -21.62 3.44 -2.55
CA ASN A 72 -22.26 2.97 -1.31
C ASN A 72 -21.88 1.54 -0.86
N MET A 73 -20.78 0.99 -1.37
CA MET A 73 -20.18 -0.24 -0.87
C MET A 73 -18.95 0.08 -0.02
N PRO A 74 -18.77 -0.59 1.13
CA PRO A 74 -17.58 -0.44 1.95
C PRO A 74 -16.34 -1.01 1.26
N GLU A 75 -15.19 -0.58 1.73
CA GLU A 75 -13.90 -1.20 1.45
C GLU A 75 -13.76 -2.58 2.11
N ASP A 76 -13.05 -3.47 1.45
CA ASP A 76 -12.48 -4.68 2.02
C ASP A 76 -11.09 -4.34 2.59
N ASN A 77 -10.79 -4.83 3.80
CA ASN A 77 -9.52 -4.60 4.50
C ASN A 77 -8.80 -5.92 4.78
#